data_AF-A0A929K6P6-F1
#
_entry.id   AF-A0A929K6P6-F1
#
_cell.length_a   1.000
_cell.length_b   1.000
_cell.length_c   1.000
_cell.angle_alpha   90.00
_cell.angle_beta   90.00
_cell.angle_gamma   90.00
#
_symmetry.space_group_name_H-M   'P 1'
#
loop_
_entity.id
_entity.type
_entity.pdbx_description
1 polymer ?
#
loop_
_entity_poly.entity_id
_entity_poly.type
_entity_poly.pdbx_seq_one_letter_code
_entity_poly.pdbx_strand_id
1 'polypeptide(L)' 'MGVKITDIINHLKNLATREKNIPIGVSTQEKLLKDQGKIYIIDDFDNKKRTKVGLPSLPAMAEEAKQLLKK' A
#
# COMPACT_ATOMS: atom_id res chain seq x y z
N MET A 1 13.77 26.14 -16.17
CA MET A 1 14.48 25.15 -15.33
C MET A 1 14.18 25.47 -13.88
N GLY A 2 13.67 24.50 -13.12
CA GLY A 2 13.32 24.68 -11.72
C GLY A 2 13.81 23.50 -10.90
N VAL A 3 14.14 23.74 -9.63
CA VAL A 3 14.57 22.68 -8.73
C VAL A 3 13.37 21.79 -8.41
N LYS A 4 13.49 20.49 -8.68
CA LYS A 4 12.44 19.51 -8.37
C LYS A 4 12.58 19.02 -6.94
N ILE A 5 12.17 19.85 -5.99
CA ILE A 5 12.31 19.59 -4.55
C ILE A 5 11.67 18.24 -4.16
N THR A 6 10.51 17.89 -4.72
CA THR A 6 9.85 16.59 -4.48
C THR A 6 10.73 15.40 -4.88
N ASP A 7 11.43 15.48 -6.01
CA ASP A 7 12.29 14.40 -6.49
C ASP A 7 13.51 14.23 -5.58
N ILE A 8 14.10 15.36 -5.13
CA ILE A 8 15.21 15.36 -4.18
C ILE A 8 14.79 14.68 -2.87
N ILE A 9 13.64 15.06 -2.31
CA ILE A 9 13.12 14.47 -1.06
C ILE A 9 12.88 12.97 -1.24
N ASN A 10 12.29 12.54 -2.36
CA ASN A 10 12.06 11.12 -2.64
C ASN A 10 13.38 10.35 -2.75
N HIS A 11 14.41 10.94 -3.37
CA HIS A 11 15.73 10.32 -3.45
C HIS A 11 16.36 10.14 -2.06
N LEU A 12 16.27 11.14 -1.20
CA LEU A 12 16.75 11.05 0.18
C LEU A 12 16.01 9.97 0.98
N LYS A 13 14.68 9.86 0.84
CA LYS A 13 13.88 8.79 1.47
C LYS A 13 14.35 7.40 1.01
N ASN A 14 14.60 7.22 -0.28
CA ASN A 14 15.09 5.95 -0.82
C ASN A 14 16.47 5.57 -0.28
N LEU A 15 17.39 6.54 -0.14
CA LEU A 15 18.69 6.31 0.50
C LEU A 15 18.53 5.92 1.97
N ALA A 16 17.70 6.65 2.73
CA ALA A 16 17.40 6.32 4.12
C ALA A 16 16.82 4.90 4.29
N THR A 17 15.94 4.47 3.39
CA THR A 17 15.41 3.09 3.38
C THR A 17 16.51 2.04 3.20
N ARG A 18 17.49 2.27 2.32
CA ARG A 18 18.63 1.36 2.12
C ARG A 18 19.51 1.25 3.36
N GLU A 19 19.66 2.37 4.08
CA GLU A 19 20.35 2.45 5.37
C GLU A 19 19.50 1.95 6.56
N LYS A 20 18.35 1.30 6.29
CA LYS A 20 17.42 0.75 7.30
C LYS A 20 16.78 1.81 8.23
N ASN A 21 16.84 3.09 7.86
CA ASN A 21 16.18 4.19 8.56
C ASN A 21 14.73 4.35 8.08
N ILE A 22 13.91 3.33 8.33
CA ILE A 22 12.53 3.25 7.82
C ILE A 22 11.54 3.54 8.95
N PRO A 23 10.58 4.48 8.76
CA PRO A 23 9.50 4.67 9.71
C PRO A 23 8.65 3.40 9.86
N ILE A 24 8.28 3.06 11.10
CA ILE A 24 7.53 1.83 11.41
C ILE A 24 6.25 1.67 10.56
N GLY A 25 5.51 2.77 10.35
CA GLY A 25 4.27 2.74 9.58
C GLY A 25 4.46 2.32 8.12
N VAL A 26 5.60 2.66 7.51
CA VAL A 26 5.92 2.27 6.13
C VAL A 26 6.20 0.77 6.06
N SER A 27 6.97 0.22 7.01
CA SER A 27 7.23 -1.21 7.10
C SER A 27 5.94 -2.02 7.36
N THR A 28 5.05 -1.49 8.20
CA THR A 28 3.73 -2.09 8.43
C THR A 28 2.90 -2.12 7.15
N GLN A 29 2.86 -1.02 6.38
CA GLN A 29 2.16 -0.96 5.11
C GLN A 29 2.75 -1.93 4.07
N GLU A 30 4.07 -2.04 3.98
CA GLU A 30 4.75 -3.01 3.11
C GLU A 30 4.35 -4.44 3.45
N LYS A 31 4.34 -4.79 4.75
CA LYS A 31 3.91 -6.11 5.22
C LYS A 31 2.47 -6.41 4.80
N LEU A 32 1.54 -5.48 5.05
CA LEU A 32 0.14 -5.64 4.63
C LEU A 32 0.02 -5.83 3.12
N LEU A 33 0.75 -5.05 2.32
CA LEU A 33 0.75 -5.24 0.86
C LEU A 33 1.25 -6.63 0.44
N LYS A 34 2.29 -7.17 1.08
CA LYS A 34 2.79 -8.53 0.80
C LYS A 34 1.82 -9.63 1.25
N ASP A 35 1.20 -9.46 2.41
CA ASP A 35 0.37 -10.49 3.05
C ASP A 35 -1.05 -10.54 2.48
N GLN A 36 -1.63 -9.40 2.13
CA GLN A 36 -3.05 -9.28 1.71
C GLN A 36 -3.25 -8.50 0.39
N GLY A 37 -2.20 -7.92 -0.19
CA GLY A 37 -2.29 -7.15 -1.44
C GLY A 37 -2.90 -5.76 -1.30
N LYS A 38 -3.20 -5.33 -0.06
CA LYS A 38 -3.86 -4.04 0.25
C LYS A 38 -3.31 -3.48 1.56
N ILE A 39 -3.31 -2.16 1.72
CA ILE A 39 -3.02 -1.50 3.02
C ILE A 39 -4.26 -1.38 3.92
N TYR A 40 -5.45 -1.50 3.34
CA TYR A 40 -6.73 -1.53 4.06
C TYR A 40 -7.46 -2.81 3.72
N ILE A 41 -7.90 -3.53 4.76
CA ILE A 41 -8.71 -4.73 4.62
C ILE A 41 -10.11 -4.31 4.18
N ILE A 42 -10.71 -5.08 3.28
CA ILE A 42 -12.15 -4.99 2.99
C ILE A 42 -12.79 -6.18 3.67
N ASP A 43 -13.60 -5.91 4.69
CA ASP A 43 -14.27 -6.96 5.45
C ASP A 43 -15.76 -7.08 5.07
N ASP A 44 -16.49 -7.93 5.79
CA ASP A 44 -17.92 -8.13 5.59
C ASP A 44 -18.74 -6.86 5.85
N PHE A 45 -18.29 -6.00 6.77
CA PHE A 45 -18.96 -4.73 7.06
C PHE A 45 -18.81 -3.76 5.88
N ASP A 46 -17.61 -3.66 5.31
CA ASP A 46 -17.36 -2.86 4.10
C ASP A 46 -18.20 -3.36 2.93
N ASN A 47 -18.21 -4.68 2.69
CA ASN A 47 -18.99 -5.27 1.61
C ASN A 47 -20.50 -5.09 1.82
N LYS A 48 -21.00 -5.19 3.06
CA LYS A 48 -22.41 -4.83 3.37
C LYS A 48 -22.71 -3.38 3.01
N LYS A 49 -21.80 -2.45 3.32
CA LYS A 49 -21.98 -1.02 2.98
C LYS A 49 -21.95 -0.80 1.47
N ARG A 50 -21.05 -1.49 0.74
CA ARG A 50 -20.96 -1.45 -0.73
C ARG A 50 -22.24 -1.94 -1.39
N THR A 51 -22.74 -3.10 -0.98
CA THR A 51 -23.98 -3.68 -1.54
C THR A 51 -25.19 -2.78 -1.28
N LYS A 52 -25.29 -2.14 -0.11
CA LYS A 52 -26.37 -1.18 0.20
C LYS A 52 -26.44 0.01 -0.76
N VAL A 53 -25.32 0.39 -1.37
CA VAL A 53 -25.24 1.49 -2.35
C VAL A 53 -25.13 0.99 -3.80
N GLY A 54 -25.41 -0.30 -4.05
CA GLY A 54 -25.40 -0.90 -5.38
C GLY A 54 -24.00 -1.19 -5.93
N LEU A 55 -22.95 -1.14 -5.10
CA LEU A 55 -21.59 -1.50 -5.52
C LEU A 55 -21.32 -3.01 -5.36
N PRO A 56 -20.51 -3.60 -6.24
CA PRO A 56 -20.15 -5.01 -6.14
C PRO A 56 -19.31 -5.29 -4.90
N SER A 57 -19.48 -6.49 -4.34
CA SER A 57 -18.59 -7.02 -3.30
C SER A 57 -17.15 -7.12 -3.86
N LEU A 58 -16.17 -6.83 -3.01
CA LEU A 58 -14.76 -6.99 -3.33
C LEU A 58 -14.15 -8.11 -2.49
N PRO A 59 -13.19 -8.87 -3.04
CA PRO A 59 -12.45 -9.84 -2.27
C PRO A 59 -11.65 -9.15 -1.16
N ALA A 60 -11.56 -9.81 -0.01
CA ALA A 60 -10.81 -9.34 1.14
C ALA A 60 -9.31 -9.14 0.81
N MET A 61 -8.77 -10.01 -0.05
CA MET A 61 -7.38 -10.03 -0.48
C MET A 61 -7.27 -9.70 -1.98
N ALA A 62 -6.15 -9.09 -2.38
CA ALA A 62 -5.80 -8.86 -3.78
C ALA A 62 -4.54 -9.66 -4.12
N GLU A 63 -4.72 -10.92 -4.52
CA GLU A 63 -3.60 -11.82 -4.80
C GLU A 63 -2.71 -11.31 -5.94
N GLU A 64 -3.30 -10.65 -6.93
CA GLU A 64 -2.58 -10.07 -8.08
C GLU A 64 -1.59 -8.99 -7.62
N ALA A 65 -2.00 -8.14 -6.68
CA ALA A 65 -1.15 -7.09 -6.13
C ALA A 65 0.06 -7.66 -5.39
N LYS A 66 -0.09 -8.83 -4.73
CA LYS A 66 1.04 -9.50 -4.10
C LYS A 66 2.06 -9.99 -5.10
N GLN A 67 1.63 -10.44 -6.28
CA GLN A 67 2.54 -10.89 -7.34
C GLN A 67 3.45 -9.76 -7.82
N LEU A 68 2.94 -8.53 -7.88
CA LEU A 68 3.72 -7.34 -8.27
C LEU A 68 4.86 -7.00 -7.29
N LEU A 69 4.77 -7.50 -6.06
CA LEU A 69 5.76 -7.27 -5.00
C LEU A 69 6.74 -8.43 -4.83
N LYS A 70 6.55 -9.53 -5.58
CA LYS A 70 7.54 -10.58 -5.68
C LYS A 70 8.71 -10.06 -6.52
N LYS A 71 9.88 -9.98 -5.89
CA LYS A 71 11.14 -9.72 -6.58
C LYS A 71 11.66 -10.97 -7.26
#